data_AF-A0A182SJ78-F1
#
_entry.id   AF-A0A182SJ78-F1
#
_cell.length_a   1.000
_cell.length_b   1.000
_cell.length_c   1.000
_cell.angle_alpha   90.00
_cell.angle_beta   90.00
_cell.angle_gamma   90.00
#
_symmetry.space_group_name_H-M   'P 1'
#
loop_
_entity.id
_entity.type
_entity.pdbx_description
1 polymer ?
#
loop_
_entity_poly.entity_id
_entity_poly.type
_entity_poly.pdbx_seq_one_letter_code
_entity_poly.pdbx_strand_id
1 'polypeptide(L)'
;MYRERMLKWIEELADPSTRGTALRELSVHRESFPDLAPMLWQDMSKLMFVLQEISSIHHTIHLGLLPPDKVQRVCHALILLHCLAAHPETRTAFLAANLPLLLYPFLYIQHSTSQLECLRYRSLAVIETLVLSKEQQVIKFLLSTKFVPVCLRIMVSKEEPCKKYATFILEQILLDDIGVSYNCQTYERFGLIAVHLRELVSSLSKKPSVKILKCVITCYSRLADNPRFRRMLRRYLPYTLRDGTFAAYLQLDASAKHCLTMLLKKLFEPQTPYTSDAYALD
;
A
#
# COMPACT_ATOMS: atom_id res chain seq x y z
N MET A 1 14.77 24.12 -23.07
CA MET A 1 13.37 24.52 -22.82
C MET A 1 12.68 23.76 -21.67
N TYR A 2 12.45 22.44 -21.73
CA TYR A 2 11.73 21.73 -20.63
C TYR A 2 12.52 21.68 -19.31
N ARG A 3 13.84 21.42 -19.38
CA ARG A 3 14.72 21.39 -18.20
C ARG A 3 14.85 22.75 -17.49
N GLU A 4 14.92 23.84 -18.26
CA GLU A 4 14.99 25.21 -17.71
C GLU A 4 13.72 25.59 -16.96
N ARG A 5 12.55 25.16 -17.45
CA ARG A 5 11.27 25.37 -16.75
C ARG A 5 11.21 24.61 -15.43
N MET A 6 11.67 23.35 -15.43
CA MET A 6 11.76 22.56 -14.20
C MET A 6 12.68 23.23 -13.18
N LEU A 7 13.87 23.67 -13.60
CA LEU A 7 14.82 24.38 -12.74
C LEU A 7 14.21 25.66 -12.14
N LYS A 8 13.56 26.46 -12.98
CA LYS A 8 12.85 27.67 -12.53
C LYS A 8 11.80 27.35 -11.46
N TRP A 9 10.97 26.32 -11.67
CA TRP A 9 9.98 25.93 -10.66
C TRP A 9 10.62 25.37 -9.38
N ILE A 10 11.73 24.64 -9.48
CA ILE A 10 12.49 24.21 -8.30
C ILE A 10 13.02 25.42 -7.53
N GLU A 11 13.50 26.46 -8.21
CA GLU A 11 13.94 27.69 -7.57
C GLU A 11 12.80 28.40 -6.82
N GLU A 12 11.64 28.52 -7.47
CA GLU A 12 10.41 29.12 -6.94
C GLU A 12 9.84 28.39 -5.71
N LEU A 13 10.26 27.14 -5.42
CA LEU A 13 9.86 26.47 -4.17
C LEU A 13 10.34 27.21 -2.90
N ALA A 14 11.40 28.00 -3.00
CA ALA A 14 11.94 28.73 -1.85
C ALA A 14 11.02 29.85 -1.37
N ASP A 15 10.39 30.58 -2.29
CA ASP A 15 9.54 31.70 -1.95
C ASP A 15 8.13 31.21 -1.58
N PRO A 16 7.63 31.48 -0.35
CA PRO A 16 6.29 31.08 0.08
C PRO A 16 5.16 31.53 -0.86
N SER A 17 5.34 32.67 -1.55
CA SER A 17 4.34 33.28 -2.43
C SER A 17 4.18 32.53 -3.77
N THR A 18 5.28 31.98 -4.30
CA THR A 18 5.32 31.24 -5.58
C THR A 18 5.37 29.72 -5.39
N ARG A 19 5.70 29.23 -4.18
CA ARG A 19 5.80 27.79 -3.90
C ARG A 19 4.52 27.01 -4.21
N GLY A 20 3.35 27.60 -3.98
CA GLY A 20 2.06 26.94 -4.29
C GLY A 20 1.91 26.62 -5.79
N THR A 21 2.26 27.58 -6.66
CA THR A 21 2.23 27.40 -8.11
C THR A 21 3.35 26.47 -8.57
N ALA A 22 4.56 26.62 -8.03
CA ALA A 22 5.68 25.75 -8.35
C ALA A 22 5.39 24.26 -8.04
N LEU A 23 4.81 23.95 -6.87
CA LEU A 23 4.40 22.59 -6.52
C LEU A 23 3.39 22.02 -7.50
N ARG A 24 2.40 22.82 -7.90
CA ARG A 24 1.40 22.41 -8.88
C ARG A 24 2.06 22.08 -10.21
N GLU A 25 2.84 23.00 -10.79
CA GLU A 25 3.46 22.81 -12.11
C GLU A 25 4.43 21.61 -12.12
N LEU A 26 5.28 21.48 -11.11
CA LEU A 26 6.18 20.33 -10.97
C LEU A 26 5.40 19.01 -10.87
N SER A 27 4.30 18.99 -10.09
CA SER A 27 3.50 17.77 -9.92
C SER A 27 2.74 17.36 -11.19
N VAL A 28 2.28 18.34 -11.99
CA VAL A 28 1.55 18.12 -13.24
C VAL A 28 2.50 17.62 -14.32
N HIS A 29 3.68 18.23 -14.42
CA HIS A 29 4.67 17.91 -15.45
C HIS A 29 5.70 16.85 -15.04
N ARG A 30 5.53 16.20 -13.88
CA ARG A 30 6.49 15.21 -13.34
C ARG A 30 6.92 14.12 -14.33
N GLU A 31 6.00 13.67 -15.20
CA GLU A 31 6.27 12.60 -16.18
C GLU A 31 7.16 13.09 -17.34
N SER A 32 7.19 14.39 -17.58
CA SER A 32 8.07 15.03 -18.56
C SER A 32 9.48 15.27 -18.01
N PHE A 33 9.71 15.02 -16.72
CA PHE A 33 10.96 15.33 -16.02
C PHE A 33 11.55 14.09 -15.34
N PRO A 34 12.29 13.22 -16.07
CA PRO A 34 12.89 12.03 -15.50
C PRO A 34 13.89 12.36 -14.37
N ASP A 35 14.61 13.47 -14.49
CA ASP A 35 15.64 13.89 -13.53
C ASP A 35 15.08 14.66 -12.32
N LEU A 36 13.75 14.86 -12.24
CA LEU A 36 13.13 15.67 -11.18
C LEU A 36 13.47 15.14 -9.78
N ALA A 37 13.40 13.81 -9.61
CA ALA A 37 13.64 13.20 -8.31
C ALA A 37 15.10 13.34 -7.85
N PRO A 38 16.12 12.95 -8.64
CA PRO A 38 17.52 13.21 -8.30
C PRO A 38 17.82 14.68 -8.03
N MET A 39 17.31 15.60 -8.85
CA MET A 39 17.58 17.03 -8.69
C MET A 39 16.97 17.60 -7.42
N LEU A 40 15.72 17.24 -7.11
CA LEU A 40 15.08 17.67 -5.87
C LEU A 40 15.76 17.05 -4.64
N TRP A 41 16.28 15.82 -4.76
CA TRP A 41 17.01 15.17 -3.66
C TRP A 41 18.38 15.80 -3.41
N GLN A 42 19.11 16.18 -4.46
CA GLN A 42 20.42 16.82 -4.32
C GLN A 42 20.32 18.21 -3.69
N ASP A 43 19.26 18.97 -4.01
CA ASP A 43 19.00 20.26 -3.38
C ASP A 43 18.12 20.09 -2.12
N MET A 44 18.78 19.75 -1.02
CA MET A 44 18.12 19.53 0.27
C MET A 44 17.33 20.76 0.75
N SER A 45 17.74 21.97 0.42
CA SER A 45 17.00 23.17 0.79
C SER A 45 15.62 23.21 0.11
N LYS A 46 15.54 22.84 -1.17
CA LYS A 46 14.26 22.79 -1.89
C LYS A 46 13.39 21.65 -1.43
N LEU A 47 13.97 20.48 -1.16
CA LEU A 47 13.24 19.36 -0.56
C LEU A 47 12.63 19.75 0.79
N MET A 48 13.36 20.47 1.65
CA MET A 48 12.85 20.91 2.94
C MET A 48 11.60 21.79 2.82
N PHE A 49 11.51 22.66 1.80
CA PHE A 49 10.28 23.43 1.57
C PHE A 49 9.09 22.54 1.18
N VAL A 50 9.32 21.46 0.41
CA VAL A 50 8.27 20.47 0.10
C VAL A 50 7.83 19.72 1.37
N LEU A 51 8.78 19.29 2.20
CA LEU A 51 8.50 18.60 3.46
C LEU A 51 7.79 19.50 4.49
N GLN A 52 8.10 20.80 4.48
CA GLN A 52 7.44 21.79 5.31
C GLN A 52 5.96 21.91 4.97
N GLU A 53 5.58 21.89 3.69
CA GLU A 53 4.17 21.93 3.29
C GLU A 53 3.38 20.74 3.84
N ILE A 54 3.96 19.54 3.78
CA ILE A 54 3.37 18.32 4.34
C ILE A 54 3.22 18.45 5.86
N SER A 55 4.29 18.87 6.53
CA SER A 55 4.30 19.00 8.00
C SER A 55 3.37 20.10 8.51
N SER A 56 3.09 21.12 7.69
CA SER A 56 2.26 22.28 8.04
C SER A 56 0.81 21.95 8.39
N ILE A 57 0.31 20.77 8.00
CA ILE A 57 -1.06 20.34 8.28
C ILE A 57 -1.15 19.30 9.40
N HIS A 58 -0.04 18.71 9.86
CA HIS A 58 -0.04 17.61 10.83
C HIS A 58 -0.76 17.95 12.14
N HIS A 59 -0.57 19.17 12.65
CA HIS A 59 -1.21 19.61 13.90
C HIS A 59 -2.69 19.94 13.71
N THR A 60 -3.14 20.31 12.51
CA THR A 60 -4.53 20.72 12.23
C THR A 60 -5.40 19.60 11.65
N ILE A 61 -4.80 18.52 11.16
CA ILE A 61 -5.54 17.52 10.36
C ILE A 61 -6.58 16.74 11.16
N HIS A 62 -6.35 16.58 12.46
CA HIS A 62 -7.29 15.91 13.36
C HIS A 62 -8.60 16.70 13.55
N LEU A 63 -8.58 18.02 13.27
CA LEU A 63 -9.77 18.87 13.36
C LEU A 63 -10.72 18.69 12.18
N GLY A 64 -10.26 18.07 11.08
CA GLY A 64 -11.07 17.83 9.88
C GLY A 64 -11.49 19.08 9.08
N LEU A 65 -11.16 20.28 9.56
CA LEU A 65 -11.53 21.58 8.98
C LEU A 65 -10.31 22.25 8.34
N LEU A 66 -9.84 21.69 7.22
CA LEU A 66 -8.74 22.28 6.45
C LEU A 66 -9.26 23.04 5.24
N PRO A 67 -8.71 24.23 4.92
CA PRO A 67 -9.04 24.94 3.69
C PRO A 67 -8.72 24.09 2.44
N PRO A 68 -9.60 24.07 1.43
CA PRO A 68 -9.41 23.32 0.18
C PRO A 68 -8.03 23.53 -0.46
N ASP A 69 -7.60 24.80 -0.55
CA ASP A 69 -6.34 25.18 -1.17
C ASP A 69 -5.13 24.62 -0.42
N LYS A 70 -5.23 24.54 0.92
CA LYS A 70 -4.16 23.99 1.76
C LYS A 70 -4.03 22.48 1.54
N VAL A 71 -5.16 21.76 1.48
CA VAL A 71 -5.17 20.31 1.16
C VAL A 71 -4.59 20.07 -0.23
N GLN A 72 -5.02 20.84 -1.23
CA GLN A 72 -4.54 20.68 -2.60
C GLN A 72 -3.02 20.93 -2.71
N ARG A 73 -2.51 21.96 -2.04
CA ARG A 73 -1.07 22.24 -1.99
C ARG A 73 -0.28 21.07 -1.41
N VAL A 74 -0.76 20.46 -0.32
CA VAL A 74 -0.13 19.27 0.26
C VAL A 74 -0.24 18.06 -0.67
N CYS A 75 -1.36 17.88 -1.38
CA CYS A 75 -1.48 16.83 -2.39
C CYS A 75 -0.44 16.97 -3.50
N HIS A 76 -0.15 18.20 -3.96
CA HIS A 76 0.92 18.44 -4.93
C HIS A 76 2.31 18.10 -4.36
N ALA A 77 2.58 18.46 -3.09
CA ALA A 77 3.80 18.05 -2.41
C ALA A 77 3.92 16.52 -2.29
N LEU A 78 2.84 15.81 -1.94
CA LEU A 78 2.81 14.34 -1.88
C LEU A 78 3.12 13.69 -3.22
N ILE A 79 2.71 14.30 -4.35
CA ILE A 79 3.07 13.80 -5.69
C ILE A 79 4.58 13.90 -5.91
N LEU A 80 5.25 14.96 -5.43
CA LEU A 80 6.71 15.06 -5.53
C LEU A 80 7.41 14.02 -4.64
N LEU A 81 6.91 13.75 -3.43
CA LEU A 81 7.42 12.65 -2.59
C LEU A 81 7.22 11.29 -3.27
N HIS A 82 6.10 11.10 -3.97
CA HIS A 82 5.87 9.91 -4.76
C HIS A 82 6.93 9.75 -5.87
N CYS A 83 7.33 10.83 -6.54
CA CYS A 83 8.44 10.80 -7.50
C CYS A 83 9.77 10.37 -6.85
N LEU A 84 10.09 10.89 -5.66
CA LEU A 84 11.30 10.50 -4.91
C LEU A 84 11.28 9.03 -4.50
N ALA A 85 10.13 8.50 -4.10
CA ALA A 85 9.95 7.09 -3.77
C ALA A 85 10.01 6.19 -5.02
N ALA A 86 9.51 6.67 -6.15
CA ALA A 86 9.49 5.93 -7.42
C ALA A 86 10.89 5.80 -8.04
N HIS A 87 11.73 6.83 -7.93
CA HIS A 87 13.00 6.88 -8.63
C HIS A 87 14.09 6.02 -7.96
N PRO A 88 14.79 5.14 -8.69
CA PRO A 88 15.74 4.18 -8.12
C PRO A 88 16.91 4.85 -7.37
N GLU A 89 17.41 5.99 -7.86
CA GLU A 89 18.54 6.68 -7.22
C GLU A 89 18.19 7.33 -5.86
N THR A 90 16.93 7.73 -5.67
CA THR A 90 16.50 8.45 -4.46
C THR A 90 15.76 7.56 -3.48
N ARG A 91 15.14 6.46 -3.94
CA ARG A 91 14.28 5.59 -3.11
C ARG A 91 14.95 5.09 -1.85
N THR A 92 16.16 4.56 -1.95
CA THR A 92 16.88 4.02 -0.78
C THR A 92 17.16 5.11 0.24
N ALA A 93 17.60 6.29 -0.21
CA ALA A 93 17.86 7.44 0.66
C ALA A 93 16.55 8.02 1.25
N PHE A 94 15.47 8.04 0.47
CA PHE A 94 14.11 8.41 0.90
C PHE A 94 13.62 7.52 2.05
N LEU A 95 13.82 6.21 1.93
CA LEU A 95 13.49 5.24 2.97
C LEU A 95 14.38 5.41 4.20
N ALA A 96 15.70 5.54 4.01
CA ALA A 96 16.68 5.70 5.09
C ALA A 96 16.46 6.99 5.91
N ALA A 97 15.99 8.06 5.26
CA ALA A 97 15.61 9.31 5.90
C ALA A 97 14.26 9.24 6.65
N ASN A 98 13.62 8.07 6.71
CA ASN A 98 12.31 7.84 7.33
C ASN A 98 11.19 8.77 6.82
N LEU A 99 11.33 9.33 5.61
CA LEU A 99 10.33 10.23 5.03
C LEU A 99 8.93 9.61 4.88
N PRO A 100 8.75 8.29 4.66
CA PRO A 100 7.41 7.70 4.68
C PRO A 100 6.64 7.91 6.00
N LEU A 101 7.33 8.12 7.13
CA LEU A 101 6.67 8.37 8.42
C LEU A 101 5.86 9.67 8.44
N LEU A 102 6.24 10.65 7.62
CA LEU A 102 5.48 11.90 7.47
C LEU A 102 4.05 11.66 6.96
N LEU A 103 3.81 10.52 6.30
CA LEU A 103 2.52 10.19 5.72
C LEU A 103 1.56 9.57 6.73
N TYR A 104 2.07 9.09 7.87
CA TYR A 104 1.27 8.31 8.82
C TYR A 104 0.11 9.12 9.39
N PRO A 105 0.28 10.38 9.83
CA PRO A 105 -0.84 11.21 10.29
C PRO A 105 -2.01 11.26 9.29
N PHE A 106 -1.71 11.24 7.99
CA PHE A 106 -2.74 11.27 6.93
C PHE A 106 -3.52 9.96 6.87
N LEU A 107 -2.85 8.83 7.12
CA LEU A 107 -3.45 7.50 7.15
C LEU A 107 -4.27 7.22 8.44
N TYR A 108 -4.14 8.08 9.46
CA TYR A 108 -4.92 8.01 10.71
C TYR A 108 -6.18 8.86 10.73
N ILE A 109 -6.46 9.64 9.68
CA ILE A 109 -7.66 10.48 9.61
C ILE A 109 -8.92 9.60 9.67
N GLN A 110 -9.82 9.91 10.61
CA GLN A 110 -11.12 9.24 10.76
C GLN A 110 -12.23 9.91 9.95
N HIS A 111 -12.12 11.22 9.72
CA HIS A 111 -13.10 11.98 8.96
C HIS A 111 -13.03 11.67 7.46
N SER A 112 -14.21 11.55 6.84
CA SER A 112 -14.35 11.22 5.42
C SER A 112 -14.96 12.39 4.66
N THR A 113 -14.10 13.36 4.30
CA THR A 113 -14.43 14.36 3.28
C THR A 113 -13.67 14.01 2.00
N SER A 114 -14.17 14.44 0.84
CA SER A 114 -13.52 14.20 -0.46
C SER A 114 -12.04 14.64 -0.47
N GLN A 115 -11.73 15.73 0.22
CA GLN A 115 -10.37 16.28 0.33
C GLN A 115 -9.45 15.43 1.21
N LEU A 116 -9.92 14.98 2.37
CA LEU A 116 -9.13 14.14 3.26
C LEU A 116 -8.95 12.72 2.70
N GLU A 117 -9.92 12.23 1.92
CA GLU A 117 -9.76 10.99 1.14
C GLU A 117 -8.69 11.15 0.05
N CYS A 118 -8.62 12.30 -0.62
CA CYS A 118 -7.55 12.59 -1.57
C CYS A 118 -6.16 12.55 -0.90
N LEU A 119 -6.00 13.16 0.28
CA LEU A 119 -4.75 13.07 1.06
C LEU A 119 -4.40 11.63 1.43
N ARG A 120 -5.37 10.85 1.94
CA ARG A 120 -5.17 9.43 2.27
C ARG A 120 -4.75 8.62 1.05
N TYR A 121 -5.45 8.78 -0.06
CA TYR A 121 -5.15 8.13 -1.32
C TYR A 121 -3.74 8.46 -1.82
N ARG A 122 -3.34 9.75 -1.85
CA ARG A 122 -2.00 10.15 -2.29
C ARG A 122 -0.90 9.61 -1.38
N SER A 123 -1.16 9.57 -0.07
CA SER A 123 -0.24 9.00 0.92
C SER A 123 -0.04 7.50 0.70
N LEU A 124 -1.14 6.76 0.47
CA LEU A 124 -1.07 5.33 0.16
C LEU A 124 -0.34 5.06 -1.17
N ALA A 125 -0.48 5.94 -2.17
CA ALA A 125 0.24 5.79 -3.43
C ALA A 125 1.77 5.86 -3.26
N VAL A 126 2.28 6.71 -2.37
CA VAL A 126 3.72 6.72 -2.05
C VAL A 126 4.15 5.38 -1.47
N ILE A 127 3.39 4.83 -0.52
CA ILE A 127 3.71 3.54 0.12
C ILE A 127 3.58 2.38 -0.87
N GLU A 128 2.55 2.38 -1.72
CA GLU A 128 2.36 1.40 -2.79
C GLU A 128 3.59 1.33 -3.70
N THR A 129 4.07 2.49 -4.15
CA THR A 129 5.25 2.57 -5.02
C THR A 129 6.52 2.07 -4.35
N LEU A 130 6.67 2.28 -3.03
CA LEU A 130 7.77 1.69 -2.29
C LEU A 130 7.69 0.16 -2.29
N VAL A 131 6.53 -0.44 -2.01
CA VAL A 131 6.41 -1.91 -1.99
C VAL A 131 6.52 -2.52 -3.39
N LEU A 132 6.16 -1.79 -4.44
CA LEU A 132 6.35 -2.21 -5.83
C LEU A 132 7.82 -2.37 -6.23
N SER A 133 8.75 -1.72 -5.52
CA SER A 133 10.20 -1.92 -5.75
C SER A 133 10.67 -3.35 -5.42
N LYS A 134 9.88 -4.12 -4.65
CA LYS A 134 10.21 -5.46 -4.15
C LYS A 134 11.50 -5.52 -3.31
N GLU A 135 11.95 -4.37 -2.79
CA GLU A 135 13.12 -4.30 -1.93
C GLU A 135 12.75 -4.72 -0.49
N GLN A 136 13.43 -5.73 0.06
CA GLN A 136 13.15 -6.25 1.40
C GLN A 136 13.28 -5.19 2.51
N GLN A 137 14.12 -4.17 2.31
CA GLN A 137 14.26 -3.06 3.26
C GLN A 137 12.95 -2.28 3.44
N VAL A 138 12.15 -2.14 2.39
CA VAL A 138 10.83 -1.49 2.46
C VAL A 138 9.90 -2.31 3.35
N ILE A 139 9.87 -3.64 3.16
CA ILE A 139 9.03 -4.52 3.98
C ILE A 139 9.47 -4.44 5.45
N LYS A 140 10.77 -4.57 5.74
CA LYS A 140 11.32 -4.43 7.10
C LYS A 140 10.93 -3.10 7.74
N PHE A 141 11.05 -2.00 6.99
CA PHE A 141 10.64 -0.67 7.43
C PHE A 141 9.15 -0.66 7.81
N LEU A 142 8.24 -1.08 6.92
CA LEU A 142 6.79 -1.07 7.17
C LEU A 142 6.38 -1.94 8.37
N LEU A 143 7.08 -3.06 8.60
CA LEU A 143 6.85 -3.89 9.78
C LEU A 143 7.32 -3.19 11.07
N SER A 144 8.52 -2.61 11.06
CA SER A 144 9.10 -1.92 12.22
C SER A 144 8.30 -0.69 12.66
N THR A 145 7.65 -0.01 11.71
CA THR A 145 6.85 1.20 11.94
C THR A 145 5.38 0.90 12.21
N LYS A 146 4.99 -0.38 12.34
CA LYS A 146 3.61 -0.83 12.59
C LYS A 146 2.62 -0.36 11.51
N PHE A 147 3.00 -0.44 10.24
CA PHE A 147 2.11 -0.08 9.12
C PHE A 147 0.92 -1.05 8.96
N VAL A 148 1.12 -2.35 9.24
CA VAL A 148 0.09 -3.39 9.00
C VAL A 148 -1.25 -3.07 9.68
N PRO A 149 -1.33 -2.72 10.98
CA PRO A 149 -2.60 -2.30 11.59
C PRO A 149 -3.27 -1.09 10.91
N VAL A 150 -2.50 -0.11 10.45
CA VAL A 150 -3.02 1.06 9.71
C VAL A 150 -3.65 0.60 8.40
N CYS A 151 -2.94 -0.26 7.68
CA CYS A 151 -3.37 -0.84 6.43
C CYS A 151 -4.69 -1.61 6.59
N LEU A 152 -4.79 -2.48 7.60
CA LEU A 152 -5.99 -3.27 7.89
C LEU A 152 -7.21 -2.39 8.17
N ARG A 153 -7.05 -1.30 8.96
CA ARG A 153 -8.14 -0.35 9.20
C ARG A 153 -8.63 0.30 7.91
N ILE A 154 -7.73 0.70 7.01
CA ILE A 154 -8.08 1.34 5.74
C ILE A 154 -8.79 0.37 4.79
N MET A 155 -8.44 -0.92 4.81
CA MET A 155 -9.09 -1.96 3.99
C MET A 155 -10.60 -2.08 4.25
N VAL A 156 -11.07 -1.70 5.43
CA VAL A 156 -12.49 -1.74 5.81
C VAL A 156 -13.21 -0.42 5.47
N SER A 157 -12.50 0.58 4.93
CA SER A 157 -13.11 1.84 4.49
C SER A 157 -14.26 1.63 3.50
N LYS A 158 -15.24 2.55 3.52
CA LYS A 158 -16.33 2.57 2.55
C LYS A 158 -15.83 2.94 1.14
N GLU A 159 -14.80 3.78 1.08
CA GLU A 159 -14.23 4.28 -0.15
C GLU A 159 -13.33 3.25 -0.84
N GLU A 160 -13.62 2.97 -2.10
CA GLU A 160 -12.93 1.96 -2.89
C GLU A 160 -11.46 2.29 -3.20
N PRO A 161 -11.06 3.54 -3.52
CA PRO A 161 -9.68 3.85 -3.87
C PRO A 161 -8.71 3.48 -2.74
N CYS A 162 -8.91 4.00 -1.53
CA CYS A 162 -8.05 3.72 -0.39
C CYS A 162 -8.02 2.22 -0.03
N LYS A 163 -9.18 1.55 -0.11
CA LYS A 163 -9.30 0.11 0.10
C LYS A 163 -8.44 -0.70 -0.86
N LYS A 164 -8.42 -0.34 -2.15
CA LYS A 164 -7.61 -1.02 -3.17
C LYS A 164 -6.12 -0.92 -2.86
N TYR A 165 -5.62 0.28 -2.58
CA TYR A 165 -4.20 0.49 -2.27
C TYR A 165 -3.79 -0.24 -1.00
N ALA A 166 -4.59 -0.12 0.08
CA ALA A 166 -4.29 -0.82 1.33
C ALA A 166 -4.29 -2.35 1.16
N THR A 167 -5.28 -2.90 0.45
CA THR A 167 -5.31 -4.35 0.19
C THR A 167 -4.09 -4.81 -0.61
N PHE A 168 -3.68 -4.03 -1.62
CA PHE A 168 -2.50 -4.32 -2.42
C PHE A 168 -1.20 -4.22 -1.62
N ILE A 169 -1.04 -3.19 -0.78
CA ILE A 169 0.15 -3.05 0.08
C ILE A 169 0.25 -4.23 1.05
N LEU A 170 -0.87 -4.64 1.68
CA LEU A 170 -0.88 -5.83 2.53
C LEU A 170 -0.50 -7.09 1.74
N GLU A 171 -1.02 -7.26 0.51
CA GLU A 171 -0.65 -8.37 -0.36
C GLU A 171 0.86 -8.40 -0.61
N GLN A 172 1.49 -7.26 -0.95
CA GLN A 172 2.94 -7.20 -1.14
C GLN A 172 3.72 -7.56 0.13
N ILE A 173 3.26 -7.10 1.30
CA ILE A 173 3.86 -7.49 2.60
C ILE A 173 3.75 -9.00 2.82
N LEU A 174 2.63 -9.63 2.49
CA LEU A 174 2.44 -11.09 2.70
C LEU A 174 3.06 -11.95 1.60
N LEU A 175 3.37 -11.39 0.43
CA LEU A 175 4.14 -12.07 -0.60
C LEU A 175 5.59 -12.24 -0.17
N ASP A 176 6.17 -11.24 0.50
CA ASP A 176 7.53 -11.30 1.05
C ASP A 176 7.64 -12.26 2.25
N ASP A 177 8.73 -13.03 2.28
CA ASP A 177 8.94 -14.07 3.31
C ASP A 177 9.14 -13.49 4.71
N ILE A 178 9.77 -12.32 4.84
CA ILE A 178 9.93 -11.63 6.12
C ILE A 178 8.58 -11.12 6.59
N GLY A 179 7.80 -10.53 5.68
CA GLY A 179 6.47 -10.01 5.98
C GLY A 179 5.48 -11.08 6.40
N VAL A 180 5.37 -12.20 5.66
CA VAL A 180 4.48 -13.30 6.07
C VAL A 180 4.94 -13.94 7.37
N SER A 181 6.25 -14.16 7.56
CA SER A 181 6.81 -14.74 8.78
C SER A 181 6.50 -13.88 10.02
N TYR A 182 6.70 -12.56 9.93
CA TYR A 182 6.40 -11.62 11.00
C TYR A 182 4.91 -11.62 11.40
N ASN A 183 4.02 -11.63 10.40
CA ASN A 183 2.58 -11.61 10.62
C ASN A 183 2.03 -12.97 11.09
N CYS A 184 2.75 -14.05 10.79
CA CYS A 184 2.48 -15.41 11.25
C CYS A 184 3.22 -15.77 12.56
N GLN A 185 3.97 -14.84 13.16
CA GLN A 185 4.74 -15.11 14.37
C GLN A 185 3.84 -15.37 15.59
N THR A 186 2.69 -14.67 15.67
CA THR A 186 1.74 -14.78 16.79
C THR A 186 0.32 -14.96 16.28
N TYR A 187 -0.52 -15.62 17.09
CA TYR A 187 -1.94 -15.80 16.79
C TYR A 187 -2.69 -14.46 16.71
N GLU A 188 -2.26 -13.46 17.48
CA GLU A 188 -2.85 -12.12 17.49
C GLU A 188 -2.67 -11.41 16.15
N ARG A 189 -1.43 -11.36 15.62
CA ARG A 189 -1.14 -10.72 14.33
C ARG A 189 -1.88 -11.40 13.18
N PHE A 190 -1.84 -12.73 13.14
CA PHE A 190 -2.59 -13.51 12.16
C PHE A 190 -4.10 -13.28 12.29
N GLY A 191 -4.63 -13.34 13.52
CA GLY A 191 -6.06 -13.18 13.80
C GLY A 191 -6.58 -11.83 13.34
N LEU A 192 -5.81 -10.76 13.59
CA LEU A 192 -6.15 -9.41 13.13
C LEU A 192 -6.29 -9.37 11.60
N ILE A 193 -5.35 -9.94 10.86
CA ILE A 193 -5.41 -10.00 9.39
C ILE A 193 -6.62 -10.83 8.94
N ALA A 194 -6.84 -12.00 9.51
CA ALA A 194 -7.92 -12.91 9.13
C ALA A 194 -9.31 -12.27 9.32
N VAL A 195 -9.52 -11.52 10.40
CA VAL A 195 -10.78 -10.81 10.67
C VAL A 195 -11.03 -9.74 9.60
N HIS A 196 -10.04 -8.91 9.29
CA HIS A 196 -10.20 -7.84 8.30
C HIS A 196 -10.34 -8.39 6.86
N LEU A 197 -9.64 -9.48 6.52
CA LEU A 197 -9.85 -10.16 5.23
C LEU A 197 -11.26 -10.73 5.11
N ARG A 198 -11.84 -11.29 6.18
CA ARG A 198 -13.22 -11.78 6.20
C ARG A 198 -14.22 -10.64 5.99
N GLU A 199 -14.05 -9.54 6.71
CA GLU A 199 -14.90 -8.37 6.57
C GLU A 199 -14.82 -7.78 5.15
N LEU A 200 -13.60 -7.71 4.59
CA LEU A 200 -13.39 -7.27 3.22
C LEU A 200 -14.11 -8.16 2.21
N VAL A 201 -14.03 -9.50 2.34
CA VAL A 201 -14.79 -10.45 1.51
C VAL A 201 -16.29 -10.22 1.63
N SER A 202 -16.80 -9.99 2.85
CA SER A 202 -18.22 -9.68 3.05
C SER A 202 -18.63 -8.34 2.42
N SER A 203 -17.71 -7.39 2.31
CA SER A 203 -17.98 -6.13 1.59
C SER A 203 -17.99 -6.32 0.08
N LEU A 204 -17.13 -7.20 -0.44
CA LEU A 204 -17.02 -7.52 -1.87
C LEU A 204 -18.23 -8.27 -2.41
N SER A 205 -18.94 -9.05 -1.59
CA SER A 205 -20.18 -9.69 -2.01
C SER A 205 -21.30 -8.67 -2.31
N LYS A 206 -21.25 -7.50 -1.67
CA LYS A 206 -22.20 -6.39 -1.89
C LYS A 206 -21.75 -5.48 -3.03
N LYS A 207 -20.48 -5.10 -3.05
CA LYS A 207 -19.87 -4.26 -4.09
C LYS A 207 -18.60 -4.95 -4.62
N PRO A 208 -18.71 -5.70 -5.74
CA PRO A 208 -17.62 -6.53 -6.24
C PRO A 208 -16.49 -5.68 -6.83
N SER A 209 -15.25 -6.12 -6.60
CA SER A 209 -14.05 -5.57 -7.22
C SER A 209 -13.05 -6.70 -7.45
N VAL A 210 -12.85 -7.08 -8.72
CA VAL A 210 -12.00 -8.22 -9.09
C VAL A 210 -10.56 -8.01 -8.65
N LYS A 211 -10.05 -6.77 -8.73
CA LYS A 211 -8.68 -6.42 -8.30
C LYS A 211 -8.49 -6.66 -6.81
N ILE A 212 -9.41 -6.19 -5.97
CA ILE A 212 -9.35 -6.39 -4.51
C ILE A 212 -9.53 -7.87 -4.17
N LEU A 213 -10.48 -8.54 -4.84
CA LEU A 213 -10.72 -9.97 -4.61
C LEU A 213 -9.47 -10.81 -4.91
N LYS A 214 -8.76 -10.52 -6.00
CA LYS A 214 -7.49 -11.18 -6.33
C LYS A 214 -6.46 -11.00 -5.23
N CYS A 215 -6.24 -9.76 -4.76
CA CYS A 215 -5.31 -9.49 -3.65
C CYS A 215 -5.69 -10.27 -2.38
N VAL A 216 -6.99 -10.33 -2.04
CA VAL A 216 -7.49 -11.09 -0.88
C VAL A 216 -7.22 -12.58 -1.01
N ILE A 217 -7.46 -13.16 -2.19
CA ILE A 217 -7.17 -14.57 -2.46
C ILE A 217 -5.67 -14.84 -2.31
N THR A 218 -4.81 -13.96 -2.84
CA THR A 218 -3.35 -14.06 -2.67
C THR A 218 -2.95 -14.01 -1.21
N CYS A 219 -3.52 -13.08 -0.43
CA CYS A 219 -3.26 -12.98 1.01
C CYS A 219 -3.60 -14.28 1.74
N TYR A 220 -4.80 -14.84 1.50
CA TYR A 220 -5.18 -16.14 2.09
C TYR A 220 -4.26 -17.28 1.64
N SER A 221 -3.85 -17.29 0.36
CA SER A 221 -2.92 -18.30 -0.16
C SER A 221 -1.57 -18.25 0.55
N ARG A 222 -1.00 -17.05 0.73
CA ARG A 222 0.27 -16.86 1.44
C ARG A 222 0.18 -17.20 2.92
N LEU A 223 -0.90 -16.80 3.59
CA LEU A 223 -1.13 -17.20 4.99
C LEU A 223 -1.29 -18.71 5.14
N ALA A 224 -1.87 -19.39 4.13
CA ALA A 224 -2.02 -20.84 4.11
C ALA A 224 -0.69 -21.59 3.85
N ASP A 225 0.41 -20.92 3.49
CA ASP A 225 1.73 -21.56 3.45
C ASP A 225 2.15 -22.04 4.85
N ASN A 226 1.81 -21.29 5.90
CA ASN A 226 2.09 -21.69 7.25
C ASN A 226 1.15 -22.83 7.70
N PRO A 227 1.66 -24.04 8.06
CA PRO A 227 0.83 -25.20 8.37
C PRO A 227 -0.07 -24.98 9.58
N ARG A 228 0.37 -24.18 10.58
CA ARG A 228 -0.42 -23.88 11.78
C ARG A 228 -1.70 -23.11 11.41
N PHE A 229 -1.57 -22.11 10.55
CA PHE A 229 -2.68 -21.27 10.11
C PHE A 229 -3.49 -21.89 8.98
N ARG A 230 -2.88 -22.71 8.12
CA ARG A 230 -3.61 -23.51 7.11
C ARG A 230 -4.76 -24.30 7.74
N ARG A 231 -4.51 -24.96 8.88
CA ARG A 231 -5.53 -25.69 9.63
C ARG A 231 -6.66 -24.80 10.15
N MET A 232 -6.35 -23.57 10.57
CA MET A 232 -7.36 -22.60 10.98
C MET A 232 -8.16 -22.08 9.79
N LEU A 233 -7.49 -21.72 8.69
CA LEU A 233 -8.12 -21.23 7.47
C LEU A 233 -9.07 -22.25 6.86
N ARG A 234 -8.78 -23.55 6.95
CA ARG A 234 -9.74 -24.62 6.56
C ARG A 234 -11.12 -24.47 7.23
N ARG A 235 -11.15 -24.03 8.50
CA ARG A 235 -12.37 -23.87 9.29
C ARG A 235 -13.00 -22.49 9.13
N TYR A 236 -12.18 -21.46 8.93
CA TYR A 236 -12.58 -20.06 9.05
C TYR A 236 -12.57 -19.27 7.73
N LEU A 237 -12.24 -19.91 6.60
CA LEU A 237 -12.33 -19.30 5.28
C LEU A 237 -13.79 -18.86 5.02
N PRO A 238 -14.03 -17.62 4.58
CA PRO A 238 -15.37 -17.15 4.26
C PRO A 238 -16.10 -18.07 3.28
N TYR A 239 -17.34 -18.45 3.60
CA TYR A 239 -18.15 -19.34 2.76
C TYR A 239 -18.42 -18.77 1.37
N THR A 240 -18.49 -17.44 1.24
CA THR A 240 -18.65 -16.73 -0.04
C THR A 240 -17.51 -16.93 -1.03
N LEU A 241 -16.32 -17.37 -0.57
CA LEU A 241 -15.23 -17.78 -1.46
C LEU A 241 -15.39 -19.22 -1.98
N ARG A 242 -16.38 -19.97 -1.46
CA ARG A 242 -16.59 -21.41 -1.75
C ARG A 242 -17.92 -21.70 -2.45
N ASP A 243 -18.93 -20.86 -2.24
CA ASP A 243 -20.31 -21.09 -2.67
C ASP A 243 -20.63 -20.60 -4.10
N GLY A 244 -19.62 -20.10 -4.81
CA GLY A 244 -19.80 -19.57 -6.16
C GLY A 244 -20.31 -18.13 -6.23
N THR A 245 -20.44 -17.41 -5.10
CA THR A 245 -20.85 -15.98 -5.07
C THR A 245 -20.04 -15.13 -6.06
N PHE A 246 -18.73 -15.38 -6.18
CA PHE A 246 -17.85 -14.62 -7.06
C PHE A 246 -17.66 -15.21 -8.46
N ALA A 247 -18.37 -16.30 -8.82
CA ALA A 247 -18.12 -17.05 -10.04
C ALA A 247 -18.22 -16.19 -11.31
N ALA A 248 -19.26 -15.35 -11.43
CA ALA A 248 -19.45 -14.47 -12.58
C ALA A 248 -18.30 -13.46 -12.75
N TYR A 249 -17.81 -12.89 -11.65
CA TYR A 249 -16.71 -11.92 -11.67
C TYR A 249 -15.35 -12.58 -11.98
N LEU A 250 -15.16 -13.81 -11.51
CA LEU A 250 -13.94 -14.59 -11.76
C LEU A 250 -13.87 -15.16 -13.18
N GLN A 251 -14.99 -15.24 -13.92
CA GLN A 251 -14.95 -15.58 -15.34
C GLN A 251 -14.20 -14.52 -16.18
N LEU A 252 -14.23 -13.26 -15.73
CA LEU A 252 -13.57 -12.15 -16.41
C LEU A 252 -12.06 -12.05 -16.10
N ASP A 253 -11.56 -12.78 -15.09
CA ASP A 253 -10.15 -12.80 -14.70
C ASP A 253 -9.69 -14.24 -14.42
N ALA A 254 -9.12 -14.87 -15.46
CA ALA A 254 -8.61 -16.23 -15.40
C ALA A 254 -7.52 -16.41 -14.34
N SER A 255 -6.72 -15.37 -14.06
CA SER A 255 -5.67 -15.43 -13.05
C SER A 255 -6.28 -15.46 -11.65
N ALA A 256 -7.25 -14.59 -11.34
CA ALA A 256 -7.94 -14.61 -10.05
C ALA A 256 -8.68 -15.95 -9.81
N LYS A 257 -9.32 -16.49 -10.85
CA LYS A 257 -9.97 -17.80 -10.81
C LYS A 257 -8.97 -18.92 -10.50
N HIS A 258 -7.82 -18.93 -11.18
CA HIS A 258 -6.76 -19.90 -10.94
C HIS A 258 -6.23 -19.81 -9.50
N CYS A 259 -5.97 -18.59 -9.00
CA CYS A 259 -5.53 -18.38 -7.62
C CYS A 259 -6.53 -18.93 -6.59
N LEU A 260 -7.84 -18.73 -6.81
CA LEU A 260 -8.87 -19.26 -5.91
C LEU A 260 -8.88 -20.79 -5.92
N THR A 261 -8.83 -21.40 -7.11
CA THR A 261 -8.77 -22.86 -7.23
C THR A 261 -7.55 -23.42 -6.49
N MET A 262 -6.37 -22.82 -6.68
CA MET A 262 -5.15 -23.25 -5.99
C MET A 262 -5.24 -23.10 -4.46
N LEU A 263 -5.84 -22.01 -3.97
CA LEU A 263 -6.11 -21.83 -2.54
C LEU A 263 -7.02 -22.95 -2.00
N LEU A 264 -8.12 -23.25 -2.69
CA LEU A 264 -9.05 -24.29 -2.26
C LEU A 264 -8.39 -25.67 -2.26
N LYS A 265 -7.58 -25.99 -3.29
CA LYS A 265 -6.78 -27.23 -3.33
C LYS A 265 -5.84 -27.32 -2.14
N LYS A 266 -5.05 -26.27 -1.89
CA LYS A 266 -4.11 -26.19 -0.77
C LYS A 266 -4.78 -26.36 0.60
N LEU A 267 -6.01 -25.88 0.74
CA LEU A 267 -6.77 -26.00 1.97
C LEU A 267 -7.46 -27.35 2.11
N PHE A 268 -8.06 -27.92 1.07
CA PHE A 268 -8.98 -29.05 1.24
C PHE A 268 -8.51 -30.37 0.62
N GLU A 269 -7.57 -30.37 -0.33
CA GLU A 269 -7.02 -31.61 -0.87
C GLU A 269 -5.99 -32.20 0.13
N PRO A 270 -5.99 -33.53 0.33
CA PRO A 270 -4.97 -34.20 1.13
C PRO A 270 -3.61 -33.99 0.45
N GLN A 271 -2.66 -33.37 1.17
CA GLN A 271 -1.28 -33.32 0.70
C GLN A 271 -0.73 -34.74 0.81
N THR A 272 -0.44 -35.38 -0.33
CA THR A 272 0.31 -36.63 -0.35
C THR A 272 1.64 -36.38 0.38
N PRO A 273 1.98 -37.15 1.42
CA PRO A 273 3.32 -37.07 1.99
C PRO A 273 4.30 -37.43 0.87
N TYR A 274 5.31 -36.58 0.68
CA TYR A 274 6.48 -36.95 -0.11
C TYR A 274 7.08 -38.20 0.51
N THR A 275 6.95 -39.35 -0.17
CA THR A 275 7.73 -40.55 0.13
C THR A 275 9.12 -40.37 -0.47
N SER A 276 10.04 -39.85 0.34
CA SER A 276 11.48 -40.10 0.28
C SER A 276 11.89 -40.22 1.76
N ASP A 277 12.24 -41.37 2.32
CA ASP A 277 13.07 -42.45 1.80
C ASP A 277 12.54 -43.80 2.29
N ALA A 278 12.24 -44.68 1.35
CA ALA A 278 12.01 -46.10 1.59
C ALA A 278 12.91 -46.89 0.64
N TYR A 279 14.23 -46.67 0.73
CA TYR A 279 15.26 -47.59 0.21
C TYR A 279 16.51 -47.48 1.08
N ALA A 280 16.48 -48.17 2.21
CA ALA A 280 17.67 -48.60 2.94
C ALA A 280 17.39 -49.99 3.52
N LEU A 281 17.30 -50.97 2.62
CA LEU A 281 17.48 -52.40 2.89
C LEU A 281 18.20 -52.96 1.67
N ASP A 282 19.54 -53.00 1.76
CA ASP A 282 20.38 -54.20 1.62
C ASP A 282 21.86 -53.80 1.79
#